data_AF-A0A7M4D9E1-F1
#
_entry.id   AF-A0A7M4D9E1-F1
#
_cell.length_a   1.000
_cell.length_b   1.000
_cell.length_c   1.000
_cell.angle_alpha   90.00
_cell.angle_beta   90.00
_cell.angle_gamma   90.00
#
_symmetry.space_group_name_H-M   'P 1'
#
loop_
_entity.id
_entity.type
_entity.pdbx_description
1 polymer ?
#
loop_
_entity_poly.entity_id
_entity_poly.type
_entity_poly.pdbx_seq_one_letter_code
_entity_poly.pdbx_strand_id
1 'polypeptide(L)'
;MKNRNTKDAAENHIYPFIISNLLLFAAIFFSLNSAYEAAILLYSMALNLFVNWLIFYSSQKKKLIHFSEYYNNIIIGIFCIASFLPVFFLILPVLLFPETSSFILLISSLLISFLLKKIIIKNYKWERKAEQYMNLYRMNIEEKKEQAFEDLKKFIEESGHNKFADYLEKNQMFDRRMEEYLSTKR
;
A
#
# COMPACT_ATOMS: atom_id res chain seq x y z
N MET A 1 5.70 -5.02 29.42
CA MET A 1 6.27 -4.63 28.11
C MET A 1 5.12 -4.39 27.15
N LYS A 2 4.95 -3.17 26.61
CA LYS A 2 3.93 -2.87 25.58
C LYS A 2 4.24 -3.74 24.36
N ASN A 3 3.28 -4.57 23.95
CA ASN A 3 3.39 -5.41 22.78
C ASN A 3 3.67 -4.51 21.56
N ARG A 4 4.91 -4.50 21.06
CA ARG A 4 5.32 -3.71 19.89
C ARG A 4 4.55 -4.13 18.63
N ASN A 5 3.83 -5.25 18.67
CA ASN A 5 3.17 -5.87 17.53
C ASN A 5 1.67 -5.53 17.38
N THR A 6 1.11 -4.64 18.21
CA THR A 6 -0.32 -4.26 18.12
C THR A 6 -0.53 -2.75 18.04
N LYS A 7 0.28 -2.06 17.23
CA LYS A 7 -0.09 -0.70 16.79
C LYS A 7 -1.21 -0.86 15.76
N ASP A 8 -2.33 -0.13 15.93
CA ASP A 8 -3.42 -0.16 14.96
C ASP A 8 -2.86 0.25 13.59
N ALA A 9 -2.91 -0.67 12.62
CA ALA A 9 -2.16 -0.62 11.37
C ALA A 9 -2.42 0.63 10.52
N ALA A 10 -3.43 1.44 10.87
CA ALA A 10 -3.82 2.65 10.16
C ALA A 10 -3.67 3.96 10.97
N GLU A 11 -3.51 3.90 12.29
CA GLU A 11 -3.73 5.08 13.16
C GLU A 11 -2.62 6.14 13.04
N ASN A 12 -1.38 5.73 12.74
CA ASN A 12 -0.24 6.65 12.60
C ASN A 12 0.00 7.15 11.16
N HIS A 13 -0.60 6.50 10.16
CA HIS A 13 -0.32 6.80 8.74
C HIS A 13 -1.35 7.73 8.11
N ILE A 14 -2.53 7.87 8.71
CA ILE A 14 -3.61 8.71 8.20
C ILE A 14 -3.29 10.21 8.33
N TYR A 15 -2.57 10.63 9.37
CA TYR A 15 -2.28 12.06 9.61
C TYR A 15 -1.18 12.61 8.68
N PRO A 16 -0.01 11.97 8.51
CA PRO A 16 0.97 12.39 7.51
C PRO A 16 0.40 12.37 6.09
N PHE A 17 -0.49 11.42 5.83
CA PHE A 17 -1.24 11.32 4.58
C PHE A 17 -2.18 12.51 4.36
N ILE A 18 -3.07 12.82 5.31
CA ILE A 18 -3.98 13.96 5.19
C ILE A 18 -3.17 15.26 5.00
N ILE A 19 -2.09 15.44 5.75
CA ILE A 19 -1.25 16.65 5.68
C ILE A 19 -0.53 16.77 4.33
N SER A 20 0.10 15.71 3.83
CA SER A 20 0.79 15.74 2.53
C SER A 20 -0.16 15.98 1.37
N ASN A 21 -1.37 15.43 1.43
CA ASN A 21 -2.43 15.68 0.44
C ASN A 21 -2.93 17.13 0.47
N LEU A 22 -3.07 17.75 1.64
CA LEU A 22 -3.45 19.16 1.78
C LEU A 22 -2.37 20.11 1.23
N LEU A 23 -1.08 19.81 1.42
CA LEU A 23 0.03 20.63 0.91
C LEU A 23 0.12 20.57 -0.62
N LEU A 24 -0.02 19.39 -1.18
CA LEU A 24 0.00 19.17 -2.63
C LEU A 24 -1.22 19.81 -3.30
N PHE A 25 -2.35 19.82 -2.59
CA PHE A 25 -3.56 20.51 -2.98
C PHE A 25 -3.39 22.05 -3.00
N ALA A 26 -2.74 22.63 -1.99
CA ALA A 26 -2.43 24.06 -2.00
C ALA A 26 -1.60 24.45 -3.24
N ALA A 27 -0.61 23.63 -3.62
CA ALA A 27 0.20 23.88 -4.82
C ALA A 27 -0.61 23.83 -6.14
N ILE A 28 -1.57 22.91 -6.27
CA ILE A 28 -2.45 22.82 -7.44
C ILE A 28 -3.41 24.03 -7.49
N PHE A 29 -3.96 24.45 -6.35
CA PHE A 29 -4.87 25.60 -6.28
C PHE A 29 -4.18 26.91 -6.71
N PHE A 30 -2.92 27.13 -6.29
CA PHE A 30 -2.16 28.33 -6.65
C PHE A 30 -1.57 28.31 -8.07
N SER A 31 -1.60 27.17 -8.78
CA SER A 31 -1.03 27.04 -10.13
C SER A 31 -2.07 27.07 -11.26
N LEU A 32 -3.36 26.99 -10.94
CA LEU A 32 -4.44 27.00 -11.93
C LEU A 32 -5.06 28.38 -12.07
N ASN A 33 -5.39 28.75 -13.31
CA ASN A 33 -5.96 30.06 -13.64
C ASN A 33 -7.50 30.10 -13.51
N SER A 34 -8.14 28.99 -13.11
CA SER A 34 -9.60 28.89 -12.98
C SER A 34 -10.03 28.11 -11.73
N ALA A 35 -10.98 28.68 -10.98
CA ALA A 35 -11.58 28.05 -9.80
C ALA A 35 -12.32 26.74 -10.15
N TYR A 36 -12.88 26.65 -11.36
CA TYR A 36 -13.61 25.47 -11.82
C TYR A 36 -12.67 24.28 -12.08
N GLU A 37 -11.52 24.54 -12.71
CA GLU A 37 -10.47 23.54 -12.96
C GLU A 37 -9.88 23.00 -11.65
N ALA A 38 -9.65 23.88 -10.68
CA ALA A 38 -9.20 23.48 -9.35
C ALA A 38 -10.28 22.64 -8.63
N ALA A 39 -11.56 23.01 -8.75
CA ALA A 39 -12.67 22.30 -8.12
C ALA A 39 -12.85 20.87 -8.66
N ILE A 40 -12.71 20.65 -9.97
CA ILE A 40 -12.86 19.30 -10.53
C ILE A 40 -11.74 18.35 -10.09
N LEU A 41 -10.50 18.83 -10.01
CA LEU A 41 -9.37 18.06 -9.50
C LEU A 41 -9.55 17.72 -8.02
N LEU A 42 -10.07 18.66 -7.23
CA LEU A 42 -10.44 18.46 -5.83
C LEU A 42 -11.49 17.38 -5.63
N TYR A 43 -12.61 17.49 -6.36
CA TYR A 43 -13.68 16.51 -6.26
C TYR A 43 -13.20 15.13 -6.69
N SER A 44 -12.36 15.05 -7.71
CA SER A 44 -11.75 13.78 -8.12
C SER A 44 -10.88 13.18 -7.03
N MET A 45 -10.01 14.00 -6.43
CA MET A 45 -9.14 13.57 -5.34
C MET A 45 -9.94 13.09 -4.14
N ALA A 46 -10.92 13.88 -3.69
CA ALA A 46 -11.79 13.53 -2.57
C ALA A 46 -12.56 12.23 -2.83
N LEU A 47 -13.11 12.07 -4.04
CA LEU A 47 -13.82 10.86 -4.45
C LEU A 47 -12.89 9.64 -4.45
N ASN A 48 -11.72 9.73 -5.08
CA ASN A 48 -10.76 8.63 -5.14
C ASN A 48 -10.28 8.21 -3.74
N LEU A 49 -9.98 9.19 -2.89
CA LEU A 49 -9.59 8.99 -1.50
C LEU A 49 -10.70 8.28 -0.73
N PHE A 50 -11.91 8.84 -0.75
CA PHE A 50 -13.05 8.30 -0.03
C PHE A 50 -13.32 6.85 -0.42
N VAL A 51 -13.37 6.55 -1.71
CA VAL A 51 -13.71 5.22 -2.20
C VAL A 51 -12.59 4.21 -1.90
N ASN A 52 -11.31 4.58 -2.08
CA ASN A 52 -10.22 3.68 -1.72
C ASN A 52 -10.15 3.42 -0.22
N TRP A 53 -10.38 4.43 0.62
CA TRP A 53 -10.43 4.24 2.08
C TRP A 53 -11.63 3.40 2.51
N LEU A 54 -12.80 3.61 1.90
CA LEU A 54 -13.97 2.77 2.14
C LEU A 54 -13.64 1.30 1.83
N ILE A 55 -12.96 1.02 0.71
CA ILE A 55 -12.50 -0.33 0.36
C ILE A 55 -11.47 -0.85 1.37
N PHE A 56 -10.54 -0.02 1.81
CA PHE A 56 -9.52 -0.40 2.79
C PHE A 56 -10.15 -0.83 4.12
N TYR A 57 -11.00 0.01 4.71
CA TYR A 57 -11.64 -0.28 6.00
C TYR A 57 -12.64 -1.43 5.93
N SER A 58 -13.40 -1.53 4.83
CA SER A 58 -14.40 -2.61 4.68
C SER A 58 -13.77 -3.98 4.41
N SER A 59 -12.63 -4.06 3.71
CA SER A 59 -12.13 -5.34 3.16
C SER A 59 -10.68 -5.70 3.48
N GLN A 60 -9.81 -4.72 3.75
CA GLN A 60 -8.36 -4.95 3.93
C GLN A 60 -7.92 -4.83 5.38
N LYS A 61 -8.43 -3.86 6.16
CA LYS A 61 -7.97 -3.59 7.55
C LYS A 61 -7.88 -4.87 8.37
N LYS A 62 -8.95 -5.68 8.41
CA LYS A 62 -8.98 -6.93 9.18
C LYS A 62 -7.92 -7.96 8.75
N LYS A 63 -7.55 -7.99 7.47
CA LYS A 63 -6.55 -8.93 6.92
C LYS A 63 -5.11 -8.53 7.28
N LEU A 64 -4.88 -7.23 7.46
CA LEU A 64 -3.56 -6.65 7.73
C LEU A 64 -3.13 -6.74 9.20
N ILE A 65 -4.06 -7.03 10.12
CA ILE A 65 -3.79 -7.13 11.57
C ILE A 65 -2.69 -8.17 11.89
N HIS A 66 -2.58 -9.21 11.06
CA HIS A 66 -1.62 -10.29 11.25
C HIS A 66 -0.32 -10.11 10.44
N PHE A 67 -0.20 -9.03 9.67
CA PHE A 67 1.00 -8.75 8.89
C PHE A 67 1.89 -7.71 9.56
N SER A 68 3.13 -7.65 9.10
CA SER A 68 4.09 -6.67 9.58
C SER A 68 3.65 -5.22 9.36
N GLU A 69 4.16 -4.32 10.21
CA GLU A 69 4.01 -2.87 10.03
C GLU A 69 4.55 -2.43 8.67
N TYR A 70 5.69 -2.98 8.23
CA TYR A 70 6.28 -2.70 6.92
C TYR A 70 5.31 -3.01 5.77
N TYR A 71 4.74 -4.21 5.74
CA TYR A 71 3.81 -4.59 4.68
C TYR A 71 2.50 -3.80 4.76
N ASN A 72 2.01 -3.52 5.96
CA ASN A 72 0.84 -2.67 6.16
C ASN A 72 1.09 -1.27 5.58
N ASN A 73 2.28 -0.72 5.78
CA ASN A 73 2.69 0.58 5.23
C ASN A 73 2.79 0.56 3.71
N ILE A 74 3.30 -0.53 3.12
CA ILE A 74 3.27 -0.71 1.66
C ILE A 74 1.83 -0.66 1.17
N ILE A 75 0.93 -1.46 1.74
CA ILE A 75 -0.45 -1.55 1.27
C ILE A 75 -1.17 -0.21 1.42
N ILE A 76 -1.02 0.48 2.55
CA ILE A 76 -1.58 1.82 2.74
C ILE A 76 -0.99 2.78 1.70
N GLY A 77 0.32 2.79 1.50
CA GLY A 77 1.00 3.61 0.50
C GLY A 77 0.47 3.38 -0.92
N ILE A 78 0.16 2.14 -1.29
CA ILE A 78 -0.43 1.82 -2.59
C ILE A 78 -1.83 2.42 -2.74
N PHE A 79 -2.68 2.32 -1.71
CA PHE A 79 -4.01 2.95 -1.72
C PHE A 79 -3.90 4.48 -1.85
N CYS A 80 -2.89 5.08 -1.21
CA CYS A 80 -2.60 6.50 -1.29
C CYS A 80 -2.21 6.91 -2.72
N ILE A 81 -1.17 6.28 -3.28
CA ILE A 81 -0.65 6.58 -4.62
C ILE A 81 -1.74 6.36 -5.68
N ALA A 82 -2.49 5.26 -5.58
CA ALA A 82 -3.55 4.95 -6.52
C ALA A 82 -4.69 5.97 -6.48
N SER A 83 -4.97 6.60 -5.33
CA SER A 83 -5.99 7.64 -5.23
C SER A 83 -5.56 8.95 -5.88
N PHE A 84 -4.26 9.22 -5.90
CA PHE A 84 -3.71 10.51 -6.24
C PHE A 84 -3.19 10.61 -7.67
N LEU A 85 -2.46 9.61 -8.16
CA LEU A 85 -1.89 9.60 -9.51
C LEU A 85 -2.92 9.85 -10.63
N PRO A 86 -4.18 9.36 -10.56
CA PRO A 86 -5.22 9.71 -11.53
C PRO A 86 -5.53 11.21 -11.62
N VAL A 87 -5.41 11.95 -10.51
CA VAL A 87 -5.69 13.40 -10.45
C VAL A 87 -4.65 14.15 -11.28
N PHE A 88 -3.38 13.72 -11.26
CA PHE A 88 -2.37 14.29 -12.15
C PHE A 88 -2.67 14.03 -13.62
N PHE A 89 -3.14 12.82 -13.95
CA PHE A 89 -3.53 12.51 -15.33
C PHE A 89 -4.75 13.32 -15.77
N LEU A 90 -5.62 13.75 -14.85
CA LEU A 90 -6.74 14.63 -15.14
C LEU A 90 -6.34 16.08 -15.46
N ILE A 91 -5.14 16.55 -15.10
CA ILE A 91 -4.72 17.93 -15.39
C ILE A 91 -4.75 18.18 -16.92
N LEU A 92 -4.25 17.23 -17.71
CA LEU A 92 -4.23 17.34 -19.17
C LEU A 92 -5.64 17.49 -19.79
N PRO A 93 -6.61 16.59 -19.53
CA PRO A 93 -7.94 16.74 -20.11
C PRO A 93 -8.70 17.96 -19.58
N VAL A 94 -8.46 18.38 -18.33
CA VAL A 94 -9.06 19.60 -17.78
C VAL A 94 -8.57 20.84 -18.54
N LEU A 95 -7.28 20.92 -18.86
CA LEU A 95 -6.70 22.06 -19.58
C LEU A 95 -6.94 22.05 -21.09
N LEU A 96 -6.89 20.87 -21.72
CA LEU A 96 -6.95 20.74 -23.18
C LEU A 96 -8.38 20.53 -23.72
N PHE A 97 -9.29 20.01 -22.90
CA PHE A 97 -10.66 19.69 -23.29
C PHE A 97 -11.68 20.19 -22.25
N PRO A 98 -11.77 21.52 -22.03
CA PRO A 98 -12.61 22.11 -20.97
C PRO A 98 -14.12 21.85 -21.16
N GLU A 99 -14.55 21.57 -22.38
CA GLU A 99 -15.93 21.19 -22.72
C GLU A 99 -16.34 19.80 -22.19
N THR A 100 -15.36 19.00 -21.72
CA THR A 100 -15.63 17.65 -21.22
C THR A 100 -16.46 17.70 -19.95
N SER A 101 -17.55 16.92 -19.90
CA SER A 101 -18.41 16.83 -18.73
C SER A 101 -17.62 16.46 -17.46
N SER A 102 -17.80 17.24 -16.39
CA SER A 102 -17.22 16.97 -15.07
C SER A 102 -17.49 15.57 -14.58
N PHE A 103 -18.71 15.07 -14.82
CA PHE A 103 -19.11 13.73 -14.40
C PHE A 103 -18.24 12.66 -15.07
N ILE A 104 -17.96 12.81 -16.37
CA ILE A 104 -17.09 11.90 -17.12
C ILE A 104 -15.68 11.95 -16.55
N LEU A 105 -15.13 13.15 -16.31
CA LEU A 105 -13.79 13.31 -15.73
C LEU A 105 -13.66 12.63 -14.35
N LEU A 106 -14.66 12.79 -13.48
CA LEU A 106 -14.69 12.15 -12.15
C LEU A 106 -14.70 10.62 -12.25
N ILE A 107 -15.60 10.06 -13.06
CA ILE A 107 -15.73 8.61 -13.21
C ILE A 107 -14.47 8.02 -13.86
N SER A 108 -13.94 8.65 -14.91
CA SER A 108 -12.71 8.21 -15.57
C SER A 108 -11.54 8.18 -14.58
N SER A 109 -11.39 9.21 -13.75
CA SER A 109 -10.35 9.23 -12.73
C SER A 109 -10.50 8.13 -11.69
N LEU A 110 -11.73 7.83 -11.26
CA LEU A 110 -11.99 6.74 -10.32
C LEU A 110 -11.68 5.37 -10.93
N LEU A 111 -11.99 5.16 -12.20
CA LEU A 111 -11.64 3.94 -12.92
C LEU A 111 -10.11 3.78 -13.04
N ILE A 112 -9.40 4.85 -13.38
CA ILE A 112 -7.94 4.86 -13.45
C ILE A 112 -7.35 4.57 -12.06
N SER A 113 -7.92 5.13 -10.98
CA SER A 113 -7.53 4.84 -9.60
C SER A 113 -7.56 3.35 -9.30
N PHE A 114 -8.65 2.66 -9.67
CA PHE A 114 -8.75 1.21 -9.48
C PHE A 114 -7.78 0.42 -10.35
N LEU A 115 -7.58 0.84 -11.60
CA LEU A 115 -6.62 0.20 -12.49
C LEU A 115 -5.20 0.30 -11.94
N LEU A 116 -4.77 1.50 -11.51
CA LEU A 116 -3.47 1.73 -10.92
C LEU A 116 -3.28 0.93 -9.64
N LYS A 117 -4.26 0.93 -8.73
CA LYS A 117 -4.23 0.09 -7.53
C LYS A 117 -3.96 -1.37 -7.89
N LYS A 118 -4.68 -1.91 -8.88
CA LYS A 118 -4.53 -3.30 -9.34
C LYS A 118 -3.13 -3.57 -9.90
N ILE A 119 -2.60 -2.66 -10.72
CA ILE A 119 -1.27 -2.77 -11.32
C ILE A 119 -0.19 -2.73 -10.23
N ILE A 120 -0.25 -1.75 -9.32
CA ILE A 120 0.76 -1.59 -8.28
C ILE A 120 0.73 -2.79 -7.32
N ILE A 121 -0.44 -3.24 -6.86
CA ILE A 121 -0.56 -4.45 -6.01
C ILE A 121 0.04 -5.68 -6.68
N LYS A 122 -0.08 -5.81 -8.01
CA LYS A 122 0.52 -6.94 -8.75
C LYS A 122 2.04 -6.93 -8.64
N ASN A 123 2.67 -5.76 -8.62
CA ASN A 123 4.12 -5.64 -8.48
C ASN A 123 4.61 -6.03 -7.08
N TYR A 124 3.78 -5.85 -6.04
CA TYR A 124 4.07 -6.26 -4.66
C TYR A 124 3.56 -7.66 -4.31
N LYS A 125 3.30 -8.51 -5.31
CA LYS A 125 2.81 -9.88 -5.11
C LYS A 125 3.81 -10.74 -4.34
N TRP A 126 5.11 -10.47 -4.49
CA TRP A 126 6.15 -11.23 -3.82
C TRP A 126 6.17 -10.93 -2.31
N GLU A 127 6.14 -9.66 -1.92
CA GLU A 127 6.09 -9.19 -0.53
C GLU A 127 4.85 -9.74 0.17
N ARG A 128 3.72 -9.76 -0.54
CA ARG A 128 2.49 -10.38 -0.03
C ARG A 128 2.68 -11.87 0.28
N LYS A 129 3.33 -12.62 -0.60
CA LYS A 129 3.62 -14.05 -0.36
C LYS A 129 4.60 -14.21 0.80
N ALA A 130 5.66 -13.41 0.84
CA ALA A 130 6.64 -13.42 1.92
C ALA A 130 5.96 -13.20 3.29
N GLU A 131 5.09 -12.21 3.42
CA GLU A 131 4.32 -12.02 4.67
C GLU A 131 3.37 -13.18 4.97
N GLN A 132 2.74 -13.79 3.97
CA GLN A 132 1.86 -14.94 4.20
C GLN A 132 2.64 -16.11 4.79
N TYR A 133 3.80 -16.46 4.23
CA TYR A 133 4.66 -17.52 4.77
C TYR A 133 5.23 -17.15 6.15
N MET A 134 5.67 -15.91 6.34
CA MET A 134 6.17 -15.44 7.64
C MET A 134 5.09 -15.45 8.71
N ASN A 135 3.88 -15.01 8.40
CA ASN A 135 2.75 -15.02 9.32
C ASN A 135 2.36 -16.47 9.69
N LEU A 136 2.31 -17.38 8.71
CA LEU A 136 2.07 -18.80 8.96
C LEU A 136 3.14 -19.42 9.87
N TYR A 137 4.40 -19.10 9.64
CA TYR A 137 5.50 -19.56 10.49
C TYR A 137 5.42 -19.00 11.92
N ARG A 138 5.07 -17.72 12.09
CA ARG A 138 5.03 -17.05 13.40
C ARG A 138 3.82 -17.37 14.26
N MET A 139 2.66 -17.57 13.63
CA MET A 139 1.38 -17.72 14.34
C MET A 139 1.04 -19.17 14.68
N ASN A 140 1.81 -20.15 14.19
CA ASN A 140 1.58 -21.57 14.45
C ASN A 140 2.26 -22.06 15.74
N ILE A 141 1.62 -23.02 16.40
CA ILE A 141 2.13 -23.77 17.56
C ILE A 141 3.19 -24.79 17.07
N GLU A 142 4.12 -25.20 17.94
CA GLU A 142 5.35 -25.96 17.63
C GLU A 142 5.21 -27.07 16.56
N GLU A 143 4.22 -27.95 16.64
CA GLU A 143 4.03 -29.02 15.64
C GLU A 143 3.79 -28.50 14.22
N LYS A 144 3.00 -27.43 14.06
CA LYS A 144 2.72 -26.79 12.75
C LYS A 144 3.80 -25.78 12.35
N LYS A 145 4.58 -25.32 13.32
CA LYS A 145 5.65 -24.35 13.11
C LYS A 145 6.79 -24.94 12.29
N GLU A 146 7.11 -26.22 12.49
CA GLU A 146 8.17 -26.89 11.72
C GLU A 146 7.79 -27.04 10.25
N GLN A 147 6.58 -27.51 9.97
CA GLN A 147 6.09 -27.59 8.59
C GLN A 147 6.03 -26.21 7.92
N ALA A 148 5.54 -25.19 8.63
CA ALA A 148 5.51 -23.82 8.12
C ALA A 148 6.92 -23.25 7.88
N PHE A 149 7.92 -23.65 8.68
CA PHE A 149 9.31 -23.27 8.48
C PHE A 149 9.91 -23.94 7.24
N GLU A 150 9.62 -25.22 7.00
CA GLU A 150 10.05 -25.91 5.77
C GLU A 150 9.42 -25.29 4.51
N ASP A 151 8.13 -24.94 4.55
CA ASP A 151 7.47 -24.25 3.44
C ASP A 151 8.08 -22.85 3.19
N LEU A 152 8.45 -22.16 4.26
CA LEU A 152 9.14 -20.87 4.18
C LEU A 152 10.56 -21.01 3.59
N LYS A 153 11.33 -22.05 3.96
CA LYS A 153 12.63 -22.34 3.35
C LYS A 153 12.52 -22.58 1.85
N LYS A 154 11.55 -23.39 1.42
CA LYS A 154 11.28 -23.62 -0.01
C LYS A 154 11.00 -22.32 -0.74
N PHE A 155 10.17 -21.45 -0.17
CA PHE A 155 9.90 -20.13 -0.74
C PHE A 155 11.17 -19.25 -0.84
N ILE A 156 12.05 -19.28 0.17
CA ILE A 156 13.33 -18.56 0.17
C ILE A 156 14.25 -19.10 -0.93
N GLU A 157 14.34 -20.42 -1.07
CA GLU A 157 15.13 -21.09 -2.11
C GLU A 157 14.65 -20.74 -3.52
N GLU A 158 13.34 -20.76 -3.75
CA GLU A 158 12.73 -20.39 -5.03
C GLU A 158 12.88 -18.90 -5.37
N SER A 159 12.87 -18.03 -4.36
CA SER A 159 12.85 -16.58 -4.58
C SER A 159 14.21 -15.88 -4.44
N GLY A 160 15.21 -16.58 -3.92
CA GLY A 160 16.56 -16.09 -3.69
C GLY A 160 16.78 -15.61 -2.25
N HIS A 161 17.84 -16.12 -1.63
CA HIS A 161 18.21 -15.83 -0.25
C HIS A 161 18.44 -14.33 -0.01
N ASN A 162 19.19 -13.66 -0.89
CA ASN A 162 19.49 -12.23 -0.75
C ASN A 162 18.23 -11.37 -0.78
N LYS A 163 17.30 -11.66 -1.69
CA LYS A 163 16.04 -10.94 -1.80
C LYS A 163 15.20 -11.05 -0.51
N PHE A 164 15.19 -12.24 0.10
CA PHE A 164 14.48 -12.46 1.36
C PHE A 164 15.19 -11.82 2.55
N ALA A 165 16.53 -11.87 2.60
CA ALA A 165 17.32 -11.20 3.62
C ALA A 165 17.10 -9.68 3.60
N ASP A 166 17.16 -9.04 2.42
CA ASP A 166 16.87 -7.62 2.24
C ASP A 166 15.44 -7.26 2.70
N TYR A 167 14.49 -8.18 2.48
CA TYR A 167 13.11 -8.00 2.93
C TYR A 167 12.98 -8.03 4.45
N LEU A 168 13.63 -8.99 5.12
CA LEU A 168 13.62 -9.07 6.59
C LEU A 168 14.27 -7.84 7.23
N GLU A 169 15.36 -7.35 6.65
CA GLU A 169 16.04 -6.15 7.12
C GLU A 169 15.12 -4.92 7.04
N LYS A 170 14.42 -4.74 5.90
CA LYS A 170 13.41 -3.67 5.73
C LYS A 170 12.24 -3.80 6.71
N ASN A 171 11.86 -5.03 7.02
CA ASN A 171 10.78 -5.36 7.94
C ASN A 171 11.19 -5.21 9.42
N GLN A 172 12.50 -5.12 9.71
CA GLN A 172 13.07 -5.08 11.07
C GLN A 172 12.57 -6.22 11.97
N MET A 173 12.27 -7.38 11.36
CA MET A 173 11.78 -8.53 12.08
C MET A 173 12.93 -9.50 12.33
N PHE A 174 13.44 -9.49 13.56
CA PHE A 174 14.52 -10.35 14.00
C PHE A 174 13.98 -11.69 14.47
N ASP A 175 14.35 -12.76 13.78
CA ASP A 175 14.10 -14.15 14.18
C ASP A 175 15.41 -14.91 14.07
N ARG A 176 15.96 -15.32 15.20
CA ARG A 176 17.28 -15.96 15.29
C ARG A 176 17.38 -17.21 14.40
N ARG A 177 16.34 -18.03 14.34
CA ARG A 177 16.34 -19.27 13.54
C ARG A 177 16.33 -18.95 12.04
N MET A 178 15.60 -17.90 11.66
CA MET A 178 15.59 -17.39 10.29
C MET A 178 16.94 -16.77 9.89
N GLU A 179 17.55 -15.99 10.79
CA GLU A 179 18.87 -15.38 10.58
C GLU A 179 19.96 -16.42 10.44
N GLU A 180 19.96 -17.45 11.31
CA GLU A 180 20.87 -18.59 11.21
C GLU A 180 20.72 -19.28 9.84
N TYR A 181 19.50 -19.59 9.40
CA TYR A 181 19.27 -20.20 8.09
C TYR A 181 19.81 -19.32 6.93
N LEU A 182 19.51 -18.02 6.93
CA LEU A 182 19.97 -17.12 5.88
C LEU A 182 21.50 -16.92 5.88
N SER A 183 22.14 -17.01 7.05
CA SER A 183 23.61 -16.91 7.17
C SER A 183 24.35 -18.13 6.63
N THR A 184 23.73 -19.32 6.65
CA THR A 184 24.38 -20.57 6.17
C THR A 184 24.58 -20.66 4.65
N LYS A 185 23.92 -19.80 3.87
CA LYS A 185 23.99 -19.80 2.40
C LYS A 185 24.42 -18.44 1.81
N ARG A 186 25.04 -17.57 2.62
CA ARG A 186 25.67 -16.32 2.15
C ARG A 186 27.04 -16.57 1.55
#